data_AF-A0A2I0JEQ0-F1
#
_entry.id   AF-A0A2I0JEQ0-F1
#
_cell.length_a   1.000
_cell.length_b   1.000
_cell.length_c   1.000
_cell.angle_alpha   90.00
_cell.angle_beta   90.00
_cell.angle_gamma   90.00
#
_symmetry.space_group_name_H-M   'P 1'
#
loop_
_entity.id
_entity.type
_entity.pdbx_description
1 polymer ?
#
loop_
_entity_poly.entity_id
_entity_poly.type
_entity_poly.pdbx_seq_one_letter_code
_entity_poly.pdbx_strand_id
1 'polypeptide(L)'
;MGCLISLNSRELLVEFLDSHCAAENQKLEVSGDTDDERSAYDFVYLPFDLRRKANFGYAFVNFTNPRAAWKFFLAFNSHKWDCFGSKKVLEVALARFQGKEQLLHHFSKTMFACESKDFLPMEPMASGVELATRKEQRLAMSGL
;
A
#
# COMPACT_ATOMS: atom_id res chain seq x y z
N MET A 1 -6.17 -9.06 2.01
CA MET A 1 -6.34 -9.18 0.54
C MET A 1 -5.15 -8.53 -0.14
N GLY A 2 -4.39 -9.27 -0.97
CA GLY A 2 -3.21 -8.78 -1.69
C GLY A 2 -3.54 -8.13 -3.04
N CYS A 3 -3.07 -6.90 -3.32
CA CYS A 3 -3.24 -6.16 -4.59
C CYS A 3 -1.92 -5.96 -5.36
N LEU A 4 -1.95 -6.11 -6.69
CA LEU A 4 -0.85 -5.80 -7.64
C LEU A 4 -0.86 -4.30 -8.03
N ILE A 5 0.26 -3.56 -7.93
CA ILE A 5 0.30 -2.11 -8.28
C ILE A 5 1.61 -1.72 -8.99
N SER A 6 1.55 -1.03 -10.13
CA SER A 6 2.73 -0.56 -10.88
C SER A 6 3.13 0.87 -10.50
N LEU A 7 4.25 1.07 -9.80
CA LEU A 7 4.56 2.37 -9.15
C LEU A 7 6.03 2.72 -9.14
N ASN A 8 6.35 4.01 -9.27
CA ASN A 8 7.71 4.51 -9.36
C ASN A 8 8.53 4.44 -8.05
N SER A 9 7.90 4.59 -6.88
CA SER A 9 8.55 4.39 -5.58
C SER A 9 7.56 3.88 -4.52
N ARG A 10 8.10 3.31 -3.43
CA ARG A 10 7.30 2.81 -2.31
C ARG A 10 6.63 3.95 -1.55
N GLU A 11 7.28 5.11 -1.48
CA GLU A 11 6.77 6.28 -0.78
C GLU A 11 5.50 6.81 -1.43
N LEU A 12 5.48 6.85 -2.77
CA LEU A 12 4.31 7.24 -3.55
C LEU A 12 3.18 6.22 -3.43
N LEU A 13 3.51 4.92 -3.34
CA LEU A 13 2.51 3.89 -3.04
C LEU A 13 1.83 4.14 -1.71
N VAL A 14 2.63 4.34 -0.67
CA VAL A 14 2.14 4.56 0.69
C VAL A 14 1.27 5.82 0.75
N GLU A 15 1.72 6.92 0.15
CA GLU A 15 0.93 8.16 0.08
C GLU A 15 -0.39 7.97 -0.66
N PHE A 16 -0.38 7.22 -1.77
CA PHE A 16 -1.59 6.90 -2.52
C PHE A 16 -2.58 6.05 -1.71
N LEU A 17 -2.08 5.02 -1.03
CA LEU A 17 -2.89 4.17 -0.15
C LEU A 17 -3.46 4.99 1.03
N ASP A 18 -2.63 5.80 1.68
CA ASP A 18 -3.03 6.67 2.80
C ASP A 18 -4.13 7.64 2.37
N SER A 19 -3.99 8.27 1.20
CA SER A 19 -4.99 9.19 0.65
C SER A 19 -6.31 8.47 0.38
N HIS A 20 -6.27 7.27 -0.21
CA HIS A 20 -7.48 6.50 -0.47
C HIS A 20 -8.17 6.07 0.82
N CYS A 21 -7.43 5.48 1.77
CA CYS A 21 -7.97 5.04 3.04
C CYS A 21 -8.60 6.20 3.82
N ALA A 22 -7.94 7.37 3.85
CA ALA A 22 -8.50 8.56 4.47
C ALA A 22 -9.81 9.02 3.81
N ALA A 23 -9.86 9.06 2.47
CA ALA A 23 -11.05 9.46 1.72
C ALA A 23 -12.22 8.47 1.91
N GLU A 24 -11.96 7.16 1.94
CA GLU A 24 -12.99 6.16 2.22
C GLU A 24 -13.49 6.23 3.67
N ASN A 25 -12.61 6.52 4.61
CA ASN A 25 -12.98 6.61 6.03
C ASN A 25 -13.80 7.87 6.36
N GLN A 26 -13.57 8.99 5.66
CA GLN A 26 -14.41 10.19 5.79
C GLN A 26 -15.87 9.94 5.37
N LYS A 27 -16.15 8.94 4.52
CA LYS A 27 -17.51 8.59 4.10
C LYS A 27 -18.31 7.84 5.18
N LEU A 28 -17.65 7.36 6.23
CA LEU A 28 -18.25 6.50 7.26
C LEU A 28 -18.97 7.27 8.38
N GLU A 29 -18.97 8.61 8.36
CA GLU A 29 -19.52 9.48 9.42
C GLU A 29 -21.06 9.40 9.61
N VAL A 30 -21.75 8.40 9.05
CA VAL A 30 -23.23 8.34 9.03
C VAL A 30 -23.82 7.02 9.55
N SER A 31 -23.04 5.94 9.74
CA SER A 31 -23.59 4.65 10.17
C SER A 31 -22.61 3.88 11.04
N GLY A 32 -22.93 3.74 12.34
CA GLY A 32 -22.33 2.85 13.34
C GLY A 32 -20.93 2.28 13.05
N ASP A 33 -19.94 2.79 13.78
CA ASP A 33 -18.52 2.42 13.73
C ASP A 33 -18.32 0.91 13.97
N THR A 34 -18.21 0.11 12.91
CA THR A 34 -17.65 -1.24 12.97
C THR A 34 -16.29 -1.25 12.28
N ASP A 35 -15.32 -1.91 12.90
CA ASP A 35 -13.94 -1.96 12.39
C ASP A 35 -13.86 -2.56 10.96
N ASP A 36 -14.82 -3.42 10.62
CA ASP A 36 -14.96 -4.06 9.30
C ASP A 36 -15.34 -3.10 8.15
N GLU A 37 -15.80 -1.88 8.46
CA GLU A 37 -16.11 -0.86 7.45
C GLU A 37 -14.91 0.05 7.14
N ARG A 38 -13.97 0.19 8.08
CA ARG A 38 -12.82 1.10 7.93
C ARG A 38 -11.84 0.57 6.90
N SER A 39 -11.33 1.47 6.07
CA SER A 39 -10.28 1.18 5.11
C SER A 39 -8.92 1.39 5.75
N ALA A 40 -8.16 0.32 5.90
CA ALA A 40 -6.78 0.33 6.38
C ALA A 40 -5.98 -0.83 5.76
N TYR A 41 -4.65 -0.76 5.87
CA TYR A 41 -3.71 -1.75 5.36
C TYR A 41 -2.53 -1.91 6.32
N ASP A 42 -1.95 -3.11 6.37
CA ASP A 42 -0.96 -3.51 7.38
C ASP A 42 0.29 -4.17 6.78
N PHE A 43 0.37 -4.24 5.45
CA PHE A 43 1.52 -4.75 4.72
C PHE A 43 1.64 -4.06 3.37
N VAL A 44 2.86 -3.60 3.03
CA VAL A 44 3.20 -3.11 1.69
C VAL A 44 4.57 -3.62 1.29
N TYR A 45 4.66 -4.20 0.10
CA TYR A 45 5.94 -4.60 -0.50
C TYR A 45 5.97 -4.19 -1.98
N LEU A 46 6.97 -3.38 -2.35
CA LEU A 46 7.22 -2.98 -3.74
C LEU A 46 8.58 -3.55 -4.16
N PRO A 47 8.60 -4.69 -4.88
CA PRO A 47 9.83 -5.24 -5.44
C PRO A 47 10.60 -4.23 -6.29
N PHE A 48 11.90 -4.10 -6.02
CA PHE A 48 12.79 -3.20 -6.72
C PHE A 48 13.98 -3.95 -7.33
N ASP A 49 14.22 -3.71 -8.61
CA ASP A 49 15.40 -4.19 -9.32
C ASP A 49 16.53 -3.17 -9.17
N LEU A 50 17.50 -3.47 -8.30
CA LEU A 50 18.69 -2.64 -8.08
C LEU A 50 19.52 -2.44 -9.34
N ARG A 51 19.58 -3.44 -10.24
CA ARG A 51 20.39 -3.37 -11.47
C ARG A 51 19.78 -2.40 -12.45
N ARG A 52 18.45 -2.46 -12.60
CA ARG A 52 17.69 -1.56 -13.49
C ARG A 52 17.36 -0.21 -12.86
N LYS A 53 17.59 -0.08 -11.54
CA LYS A 53 17.15 1.06 -10.72
C LYS A 53 15.67 1.37 -10.91
N ALA A 54 14.85 0.33 -11.01
CA ALA A 54 13.44 0.43 -11.29
C ALA A 54 12.66 -0.64 -10.52
N ASN A 55 11.41 -0.34 -10.19
CA ASN A 55 10.46 -1.33 -9.68
C ASN A 55 10.12 -2.37 -10.77
N PHE A 56 9.67 -3.55 -10.35
CA PHE A 56 9.21 -4.58 -11.28
C PHE A 56 7.82 -4.30 -11.88
N GLY A 57 7.21 -3.17 -11.55
CA GLY A 57 5.90 -2.80 -12.05
C GLY A 57 4.74 -3.51 -11.36
N TYR A 58 4.97 -4.10 -10.19
CA TYR A 58 3.94 -4.64 -9.32
C TYR A 58 4.31 -4.43 -7.85
N ALA A 59 3.32 -4.55 -6.97
CA ALA A 59 3.45 -4.44 -5.52
C ALA A 59 2.54 -5.49 -4.86
N PHE A 60 2.70 -5.69 -3.56
CA PHE A 60 1.76 -6.41 -2.71
C PHE A 60 1.30 -5.48 -1.60
N VAL A 61 -0.02 -5.36 -1.44
CA VAL A 61 -0.64 -4.60 -0.36
C VAL A 61 -1.61 -5.50 0.37
N ASN A 62 -1.47 -5.70 1.68
CA ASN A 62 -2.49 -6.38 2.47
C ASN A 62 -3.38 -5.34 3.17
N PHE A 63 -4.65 -5.31 2.78
CA PHE A 63 -5.69 -4.59 3.51
C PHE A 63 -6.12 -5.37 4.76
N THR A 64 -6.45 -4.64 5.82
CA THR A 64 -6.83 -5.21 7.13
C THR A 64 -8.14 -5.98 7.07
N ASN A 65 -9.07 -5.57 6.20
CA ASN A 65 -10.30 -6.31 5.95
C ASN A 65 -10.60 -6.46 4.44
N PRO A 66 -11.43 -7.46 4.07
CA PRO A 66 -11.90 -7.67 2.70
C PRO A 66 -12.53 -6.45 2.03
N ARG A 67 -13.27 -5.65 2.81
CA ARG A 67 -14.07 -4.54 2.29
C ARG A 67 -13.21 -3.37 1.84
N ALA A 68 -12.14 -3.08 2.58
CA ALA A 68 -11.14 -2.09 2.25
C ALA A 68 -10.47 -2.39 0.90
N ALA A 69 -10.06 -3.65 0.68
CA ALA A 69 -9.52 -4.08 -0.61
C ALA A 69 -10.54 -3.99 -1.75
N TRP A 70 -11.82 -4.29 -1.47
CA TRP A 70 -12.89 -4.14 -2.44
C TRP A 70 -13.12 -2.67 -2.82
N LYS A 71 -13.15 -1.75 -1.84
CA LYS A 71 -13.23 -0.29 -2.08
C LYS A 71 -12.06 0.18 -2.95
N PHE A 72 -10.86 -0.28 -2.67
CA PHE A 72 -9.67 0.02 -3.46
C PHE A 72 -9.78 -0.52 -4.90
N PHE A 73 -10.22 -1.77 -5.07
CA PHE A 73 -10.45 -2.37 -6.38
C PHE A 73 -11.45 -1.54 -7.20
N LEU A 74 -12.60 -1.19 -6.62
CA LEU A 74 -13.62 -0.39 -7.31
C LEU A 74 -13.12 0.99 -7.70
N ALA A 75 -12.30 1.62 -6.86
CA ALA A 75 -11.79 2.97 -7.12
C ALA A 75 -10.72 3.00 -8.21
N PHE A 76 -9.86 1.98 -8.29
CA PHE A 76 -8.63 2.10 -9.07
C PHE A 76 -8.34 0.97 -10.06
N ASN A 77 -9.12 -0.11 -10.06
CA ASN A 77 -8.94 -1.11 -11.10
C ASN A 77 -9.23 -0.50 -12.47
N SER A 78 -8.34 -0.74 -13.44
CA SER A 78 -8.37 -0.14 -14.78
C SER A 78 -8.19 1.38 -14.80
N HIS A 79 -7.76 2.00 -13.70
CA HIS A 79 -7.47 3.43 -13.66
C HIS A 79 -6.10 3.74 -14.30
N LYS A 80 -6.01 4.82 -15.08
CA LYS A 80 -4.74 5.27 -15.64
C LYS A 80 -3.93 5.97 -14.56
N TRP A 81 -2.67 5.59 -14.44
CA TRP A 81 -1.75 6.26 -13.53
C TRP A 81 -1.19 7.52 -14.21
N ASP A 82 -2.04 8.55 -14.40
CA ASP A 82 -1.65 9.78 -15.10
C ASP A 82 -0.63 10.62 -14.29
N CYS A 83 -0.38 10.24 -13.04
CA CYS A 83 0.72 10.77 -12.23
C CYS A 83 2.06 10.39 -12.89
N PHE A 84 2.92 11.36 -13.15
CA PHE A 84 4.29 11.18 -13.67
C PHE A 84 4.41 10.81 -15.17
N GLY A 85 3.38 11.04 -15.98
CA GLY A 85 3.45 10.84 -17.44
C GLY A 85 3.54 9.36 -17.87
N SER A 86 3.28 8.44 -16.95
CA SER A 86 3.22 7.01 -17.20
C SER A 86 1.90 6.66 -17.87
N LYS A 87 1.93 5.97 -19.02
CA LYS A 87 0.70 5.46 -19.67
C LYS A 87 0.21 4.13 -19.07
N LYS A 88 0.78 3.72 -17.93
CA LYS A 88 0.45 2.45 -17.30
C LYS A 88 -0.96 2.52 -16.73
N VAL A 89 -1.70 1.43 -16.94
CA VAL A 89 -3.02 1.20 -16.35
C VAL A 89 -2.83 0.33 -15.13
N LEU A 90 -3.47 0.70 -14.03
CA LEU A 90 -3.44 -0.10 -12.81
C LEU A 90 -4.38 -1.30 -12.96
N GLU A 91 -3.87 -2.48 -12.64
CA GLU A 91 -4.67 -3.70 -12.52
C GLU A 91 -4.63 -4.17 -11.08
N VAL A 92 -5.79 -4.25 -10.43
CA VAL A 92 -5.92 -4.77 -9.07
C VAL A 92 -6.34 -6.24 -9.17
N ALA A 93 -5.41 -7.13 -8.87
CA ALA A 93 -5.65 -8.57 -8.85
C ALA A 93 -5.39 -9.17 -7.46
N LEU A 94 -6.05 -10.28 -7.16
CA LEU A 94 -5.83 -11.05 -5.94
C LEU A 94 -4.45 -11.71 -5.98
N ALA A 95 -3.66 -11.51 -4.92
CA ALA A 95 -2.39 -12.22 -4.76
C ALA A 95 -2.59 -13.73 -4.53
N ARG A 96 -1.62 -14.53 -4.97
CA ARG A 96 -1.59 -15.99 -4.72
C ARG A 96 -1.50 -16.33 -3.22
N PHE A 97 -0.78 -15.52 -2.44
CA PHE A 97 -0.66 -15.66 -1.00
C PHE A 97 -1.54 -14.60 -0.33
N GLN A 98 -2.42 -15.01 0.58
CA GLN A 98 -3.45 -14.15 1.15
C GLN A 98 -3.27 -13.99 2.66
N GLY A 99 -3.41 -12.76 3.14
CA GLY A 99 -3.24 -12.40 4.54
C GLY A 99 -1.79 -12.09 4.91
N LYS A 100 -1.62 -11.25 5.94
CA LYS A 100 -0.32 -10.76 6.40
C LYS A 100 0.64 -11.91 6.75
N GLU A 101 0.20 -12.90 7.51
CA GLU A 101 1.05 -14.02 7.94
C GLU A 101 1.62 -14.83 6.77
N GLN A 102 0.79 -15.15 5.76
CA GLN A 102 1.26 -15.90 4.59
C GLN A 102 2.25 -15.08 3.76
N LEU A 103 2.02 -13.77 3.63
CA LEU A 103 2.93 -12.87 2.93
C LEU A 103 4.27 -12.79 3.67
N LEU A 104 4.26 -12.58 4.98
CA LEU A 104 5.48 -12.55 5.79
C LEU A 104 6.23 -13.88 5.73
N HIS A 105 5.53 -15.02 5.80
CA HIS A 105 6.14 -16.34 5.67
C HIS A 105 6.77 -16.58 4.28
N HIS A 106 6.12 -16.10 3.22
CA HIS A 106 6.66 -16.20 1.87
C HIS A 106 7.91 -15.32 1.70
N PHE A 107 7.82 -14.09 2.17
CA PHE A 107 8.88 -13.11 2.02
C PHE A 107 10.07 -13.34 2.96
N SER A 108 9.88 -13.96 4.13
CA SER A 108 10.99 -14.39 4.99
C SER A 108 11.88 -15.47 4.36
N LYS A 109 11.34 -16.23 3.41
CA LYS A 109 12.06 -17.24 2.63
C LYS A 109 12.63 -16.71 1.31
N THR A 110 12.32 -15.45 0.96
CA THR A 110 12.76 -14.85 -0.29
C THR A 110 14.11 -14.17 -0.08
N MET A 111 15.07 -14.45 -0.97
CA MET A 111 16.32 -13.68 -0.99
C MET A 111 16.04 -12.31 -1.61
N PHE A 112 16.12 -11.26 -0.82
CA PHE A 112 16.03 -9.90 -1.32
C PHE A 112 17.36 -9.50 -1.97
N ALA A 113 17.26 -8.74 -3.07
CA ALA A 113 18.45 -8.20 -3.73
C ALA A 113 19.20 -7.17 -2.88
N CYS A 114 18.57 -6.65 -1.81
CA CYS A 114 19.10 -5.62 -0.94
C CYS A 114 18.62 -5.82 0.50
N GLU A 115 19.47 -5.53 1.47
CA GLU A 115 19.11 -5.47 2.90
C GLU A 115 18.60 -4.09 3.34
N SER A 116 18.63 -3.08 2.46
CA SER A 116 18.08 -1.76 2.79
C SER A 116 16.60 -1.90 3.09
N LYS A 117 16.19 -1.34 4.24
CA LYS A 117 14.79 -1.27 4.69
C LYS A 117 13.88 -0.64 3.65
N ASP A 118 14.41 0.12 2.70
CA ASP A 118 13.62 0.74 1.64
C ASP A 118 13.07 -0.23 0.59
N PHE A 119 13.71 -1.39 0.45
CA PHE A 119 13.34 -2.41 -0.53
C PHE A 119 12.81 -3.69 0.13
N LEU A 120 12.67 -3.70 1.45
CA LEU A 120 12.09 -4.81 2.20
C LEU A 120 10.58 -4.60 2.39
N PRO A 121 9.83 -5.69 2.64
CA PRO A 121 8.44 -5.59 3.07
C PRO A 121 8.30 -4.66 4.28
N MET A 122 7.39 -3.70 4.17
CA MET A 122 7.03 -2.82 5.27
C MET A 122 5.77 -3.38 5.94
N GLU A 123 5.82 -3.44 7.26
CA GLU A 123 4.61 -3.52 8.08
C GLU A 123 4.24 -2.08 8.51
N PRO A 124 3.26 -1.44 7.85
CA PRO A 124 2.57 -0.32 8.45
C PRO A 124 2.04 -0.73 9.84
N MET A 125 2.37 0.04 10.87
CA MET A 125 1.88 -0.24 12.22
C MET A 125 0.36 -0.11 12.23
N ALA A 126 -0.32 -1.18 12.63
CA ALA A 126 -1.75 -1.42 12.45
C ALA A 126 -2.69 -0.55 13.33
N SER A 127 -2.28 0.64 13.77
CA SER A 127 -3.09 1.50 14.62
C SER A 127 -3.35 2.84 13.94
N GLY A 128 -4.63 3.12 13.65
CA GLY A 128 -5.10 4.39 13.09
C GLY A 128 -4.81 5.62 13.96
N VAL A 129 -4.28 5.44 15.17
CA VAL A 129 -3.90 6.52 16.08
C VAL A 129 -2.60 7.22 15.64
N GLU A 130 -1.79 6.61 14.77
CA GLU A 130 -0.43 7.09 14.47
C GLU A 130 -0.22 7.63 13.04
N LEU A 131 -1.26 7.60 12.19
CA LEU A 131 -1.26 8.29 10.89
C LEU A 131 -1.07 9.81 11.03
N ALA A 132 -1.50 10.39 12.16
CA ALA A 132 -1.24 11.78 12.52
C ALA A 132 0.27 12.03 12.76
N THR A 133 0.93 11.11 13.48
CA THR A 133 2.34 11.19 13.84
C THR A 133 3.26 11.10 12.61
N ARG A 134 2.90 10.30 11.60
CA ARG A 134 3.64 10.24 10.33
C ARG A 134 3.55 11.54 9.51
N LYS A 135 2.39 12.22 9.49
CA LYS A 135 2.26 13.53 8.82
C LYS A 135 3.08 14.60 9.54
N GLU A 136 3.08 14.61 10.87
CA GLU A 136 3.86 15.55 11.69
C GLU A 136 5.37 15.32 11.55
N GLN A 137 5.84 14.07 11.54
CA GLN A 137 7.25 13.74 11.34
C GLN A 137 7.75 14.03 9.91
N ARG A 138 6.91 13.86 8.89
CA ARG A 138 7.27 14.21 7.50
C ARG A 138 7.34 15.71 7.27
N LEU A 139 6.44 16.48 7.88
CA LEU A 139 6.45 17.95 7.82
C LEU A 139 7.68 18.53 8.54
N ALA A 140 8.13 17.88 9.62
CA ALA A 140 9.37 18.24 10.33
C ALA A 140 10.65 17.97 9.52
N MET A 141 10.60 17.08 8.53
CA MET A 141 11.75 16.74 7.68
C MET A 141 11.77 17.46 6.31
N SER A 142 10.67 18.10 5.91
CA SER A 142 10.62 18.95 4.72
C SER A 142 10.99 20.42 4.99
N GLY A 143 11.36 20.74 6.23
CA GLY A 143 11.74 22.09 6.70
C GLY A 143 13.24 22.28 6.97
N LEU A 144 14.11 21.40 6.45
CA LEU A 144 15.57 21.52 6.50
C LEU A 144 16.17 21.54 5.10
#